data_AF-A0A1K1NQD5-F1
#
_entry.id   AF-A0A1K1NQD5-F1
#
_cell.length_a   1.000
_cell.length_b   1.000
_cell.length_c   1.000
_cell.angle_alpha   90.00
_cell.angle_beta   90.00
_cell.angle_gamma   90.00
#
_symmetry.space_group_name_H-M   'P 1'
#
loop_
_entity.id
_entity.type
_entity.pdbx_description
1 polymer ?
#
loop_
_entity_poly.entity_id
_entity_poly.type
_entity_poly.pdbx_seq_one_letter_code
_entity_poly.pdbx_strand_id
1 'polypeptide(L)'
;MNYEEMLAAKNDGKLNKSRLPIGEYYRIQHDGKYHGIVAIRPELNHSIIFSEALKAECERNKILQNRYQLHFSPVENKGEVTQLELEPGVFMSMEQLLSENPSVVAEKDFVENTLQALVDITTYLHSQGIKHVCYSPKSVLVRKGDHAIMLLSHGSYYLAMDDQRAFYGDDAVFVAPEVLDHGTIDERCDVYSIGKFMETIFEHTEMTMEYKKALKRATSEMPEDRYDTPKDLLKAVHARRHVVHSAYMLLAAIVIALIAFEVYLELVPEPLKVEYVKPVPRQATDDLIDDGFNPEDLGVVNADSLTEEDMEVHREYQAKAEEIFRKNYEKEADRILSKIYNKDYMSSSEKRFMAESQATIDELMKVQQKMGEEAGLTLERSQLIASEIIDRITNEKKQQLKKK
;
A
#
# COMPACT_ATOMS: atom_id res chain seq x y z
N MET A 1 7.24 24.98 -30.49
CA MET A 1 7.65 24.72 -31.88
C MET A 1 6.51 25.13 -32.80
N ASN A 2 6.77 25.94 -33.83
CA ASN A 2 5.73 26.45 -34.73
C ASN A 2 5.36 25.40 -35.81
N TYR A 3 4.14 25.44 -36.36
CA TYR A 3 3.65 24.45 -37.34
C TYR A 3 4.51 24.41 -38.62
N GLU A 4 5.06 25.56 -39.01
CA GLU A 4 5.97 25.67 -40.15
C GLU A 4 7.33 25.00 -39.91
N GLU A 5 7.83 25.01 -38.67
CA GLU A 5 9.08 24.33 -38.30
C GLU A 5 8.94 22.81 -38.31
N MET A 6 7.75 22.29 -37.93
CA MET A 6 7.45 20.86 -38.04
C MET A 6 7.38 20.39 -39.51
N LEU A 7 6.83 21.22 -40.41
CA LEU A 7 6.79 20.91 -41.84
C LEU A 7 8.18 20.97 -42.48
N ALA A 8 9.00 21.96 -42.10
CA ALA A 8 10.39 22.06 -42.57
C ALA A 8 11.26 20.89 -42.06
N ALA A 9 11.10 20.47 -40.81
CA ALA A 9 11.79 19.32 -40.24
C ALA A 9 11.47 18.01 -40.99
N LYS A 10 10.20 17.82 -41.37
CA LYS A 10 9.75 16.65 -42.12
C LYS A 10 10.34 16.60 -43.54
N ASN A 11 10.61 17.76 -44.15
CA ASN A 11 11.23 17.87 -45.48
C ASN A 11 12.75 17.64 -45.48
N ASP A 12 13.45 17.93 -44.37
CA ASP A 12 14.90 17.69 -44.20
C ASP A 12 15.26 16.26 -43.73
N GLY A 13 14.26 15.38 -43.57
CA GLY A 13 14.47 14.02 -43.04
C GLY A 13 14.84 13.96 -41.55
N LYS A 14 14.82 15.09 -40.84
CA LYS A 14 15.09 15.22 -39.41
C LYS A 14 13.79 15.15 -38.61
N LEU A 15 13.61 14.10 -37.84
CA LEU A 15 12.43 13.85 -37.00
C LEU A 15 12.73 14.12 -35.53
N ASN A 16 11.71 14.34 -34.69
CA ASN A 16 11.85 14.46 -33.22
C ASN A 16 12.86 15.54 -32.80
N LYS A 17 12.79 16.74 -33.38
CA LYS A 17 13.70 17.82 -33.03
C LYS A 17 13.46 18.26 -31.59
N SER A 18 14.49 18.29 -30.76
CA SER A 18 14.44 18.84 -29.40
C SER A 18 15.67 19.70 -29.16
N ARG A 19 15.49 20.86 -28.54
CA ARG A 19 16.59 21.76 -28.20
C ARG A 19 17.16 21.37 -26.85
N LEU A 20 18.47 21.16 -26.78
CA LEU A 20 19.21 20.82 -25.58
C LEU A 20 20.19 21.96 -25.19
N PRO A 21 20.67 22.03 -23.94
CA PRO A 21 21.71 22.97 -23.53
C PRO A 21 23.00 22.91 -24.37
N ILE A 22 23.37 21.73 -24.85
CA ILE A 22 24.60 21.55 -25.67
C ILE A 22 24.37 21.70 -27.17
N GLY A 23 23.11 21.62 -27.64
CA GLY A 23 22.87 21.33 -29.06
C GLY A 23 21.40 21.12 -29.43
N GLU A 24 21.19 20.58 -30.62
CA GLU A 24 19.88 20.13 -31.10
C GLU A 24 19.90 18.61 -31.24
N TYR A 25 18.99 17.95 -30.52
CA TYR A 25 18.69 16.55 -30.74
C TYR A 25 17.74 16.39 -31.93
N TYR A 26 18.03 15.46 -32.82
CA TYR A 26 17.09 15.01 -33.85
C TYR A 26 17.40 13.58 -34.25
N ARG A 27 16.43 12.96 -34.92
CA ARG A 27 16.52 11.61 -35.44
C ARG A 27 16.61 11.63 -36.95
N ILE A 28 17.56 10.90 -37.50
CA ILE A 28 17.70 10.70 -38.95
C ILE A 28 17.48 9.24 -39.31
N GLN A 29 17.02 9.01 -40.53
CA GLN A 29 16.96 7.67 -41.11
C GLN A 29 18.19 7.46 -42.00
N HIS A 30 19.03 6.50 -41.64
CA HIS A 30 20.21 6.10 -42.41
C HIS A 30 20.14 4.58 -42.63
N ASP A 31 20.28 4.11 -43.87
CA ASP A 31 20.18 2.69 -44.23
C ASP A 31 18.94 1.95 -43.70
N GLY A 32 17.79 2.64 -43.66
CA GLY A 32 16.53 2.07 -43.15
C GLY A 32 16.46 1.94 -41.63
N LYS A 33 17.52 2.32 -40.89
CA LYS A 33 17.55 2.38 -39.42
C LYS A 33 17.46 3.83 -38.94
N TYR A 34 16.91 4.02 -37.76
CA TYR A 34 16.86 5.33 -37.12
C TYR A 34 18.05 5.51 -36.19
N HIS A 35 18.72 6.65 -36.32
CA HIS A 35 19.84 7.05 -35.47
C HIS A 35 19.49 8.38 -34.78
N GLY A 36 19.78 8.46 -33.49
CA GLY A 36 19.70 9.70 -32.73
C GLY A 36 21.00 10.48 -32.88
N ILE A 37 20.91 11.76 -33.18
CA ILE A 37 22.07 12.66 -33.29
C ILE A 37 21.80 13.88 -32.43
N VAL A 38 22.85 14.35 -31.75
CA VAL A 38 22.87 15.67 -31.12
C VAL A 38 23.88 16.51 -31.88
N ALA A 39 23.41 17.49 -32.64
CA ALA A 39 24.29 18.47 -33.27
C ALA A 39 24.68 19.53 -32.26
N ILE A 40 25.98 19.69 -32.03
CA ILE A 40 26.50 20.69 -31.09
C ILE A 40 26.29 22.08 -31.66
N ARG A 41 25.88 23.03 -30.81
CA ARG A 41 25.73 24.44 -31.19
C ARG A 41 27.10 24.99 -31.64
N PRO A 42 27.25 25.48 -32.88
CA PRO A 42 28.54 25.98 -33.38
C PRO A 42 29.13 27.10 -32.52
N GLU A 43 28.27 27.92 -31.90
CA GLU A 43 28.69 29.04 -31.05
C GLU A 43 29.41 28.56 -29.78
N LEU A 44 29.08 27.35 -29.28
CA LEU A 44 29.69 26.79 -28.09
C LEU A 44 31.11 26.26 -28.35
N ASN A 45 31.40 25.78 -29.56
CA ASN A 45 32.73 25.27 -29.93
C ASN A 45 33.80 26.38 -29.95
N HIS A 46 33.41 27.65 -30.04
CA HIS A 46 34.36 28.76 -29.88
C HIS A 46 34.90 28.90 -28.45
N SER A 47 34.20 28.32 -27.46
CA SER A 47 34.67 28.28 -26.08
C SER A 47 35.57 27.07 -25.85
N ILE A 48 36.82 27.34 -25.46
CA ILE A 48 37.79 26.31 -25.06
C ILE A 48 37.26 25.55 -23.84
N ILE A 49 36.67 26.27 -22.88
CA ILE A 49 36.10 25.70 -21.65
C ILE A 49 35.00 24.69 -21.99
N PHE A 50 34.09 25.05 -22.90
CA PHE A 50 33.04 24.13 -23.35
C PHE A 50 33.61 22.91 -24.07
N SER A 51 34.56 23.12 -24.97
CA SER A 51 35.15 22.03 -25.76
C SER A 51 35.91 21.02 -24.88
N GLU A 52 36.63 21.49 -23.86
CA GLU A 52 37.28 20.64 -22.86
C GLU A 52 36.27 19.90 -21.99
N ALA A 53 35.21 20.59 -21.54
CA ALA A 53 34.12 19.98 -20.76
C ALA A 53 33.40 18.87 -21.54
N LEU A 54 33.07 19.12 -22.81
CA LEU A 54 32.40 18.16 -23.68
C LEU A 54 33.28 16.92 -23.93
N LYS A 55 34.59 17.10 -24.14
CA LYS A 55 35.55 15.98 -24.27
C LYS A 55 35.61 15.16 -22.98
N ALA A 56 35.66 15.81 -21.82
CA ALA A 56 35.65 15.14 -20.52
C ALA A 56 34.34 14.35 -20.31
N GLU A 57 33.20 14.92 -20.69
CA GLU A 57 31.92 14.22 -20.66
C GLU A 57 31.91 12.99 -21.58
N CYS A 58 32.40 13.12 -22.81
CA CYS A 58 32.49 12.01 -23.77
C CYS A 58 33.32 10.84 -23.22
N GLU A 59 34.48 11.12 -22.63
CA GLU A 59 35.32 10.07 -22.03
C GLU A 59 34.65 9.41 -20.83
N ARG A 60 33.99 10.21 -19.98
CA ARG A 60 33.32 9.68 -18.79
C ARG A 60 32.06 8.89 -19.16
N ASN A 61 31.31 9.29 -20.18
CA ASN A 61 30.10 8.59 -20.64
C ASN A 61 30.38 7.12 -21.00
N LYS A 62 31.53 6.82 -21.63
CA LYS A 62 31.92 5.46 -22.04
C LYS A 62 31.98 4.45 -20.88
N ILE A 63 32.26 4.92 -19.68
CA ILE A 63 32.47 4.06 -18.50
C ILE A 63 31.30 4.09 -17.51
N LEU A 64 30.29 4.93 -17.74
CA LEU A 64 29.08 4.90 -16.92
C LEU A 64 28.31 3.60 -17.22
N GLN A 65 27.83 2.93 -16.18
CA GLN A 65 27.09 1.67 -16.30
C GLN A 65 25.79 1.79 -15.52
N ASN A 66 24.75 2.31 -16.17
CA ASN A 66 23.41 2.41 -15.62
C ASN A 66 22.37 2.24 -16.72
N ARG A 67 21.29 1.52 -16.44
CA ARG A 67 20.20 1.23 -17.40
C ARG A 67 19.48 2.47 -17.95
N TYR A 68 19.57 3.60 -17.25
CA TYR A 68 18.93 4.87 -17.64
C TYR A 68 19.96 5.87 -18.20
N GLN A 69 21.23 5.48 -18.31
CA GLN A 69 22.25 6.28 -18.97
C GLN A 69 22.22 5.98 -20.47
N LEU A 70 22.08 7.01 -21.29
CA LEU A 70 22.21 6.90 -22.74
C LEU A 70 23.68 7.09 -23.13
N HIS A 71 24.18 6.17 -23.94
CA HIS A 71 25.53 6.24 -24.47
C HIS A 71 25.57 6.91 -25.84
N PHE A 72 26.69 7.59 -26.10
CA PHE A 72 26.93 8.25 -27.37
C PHE A 72 28.42 8.25 -27.73
N SER A 73 28.71 8.43 -29.01
CA SER A 73 30.06 8.55 -29.56
C SER A 73 30.23 9.93 -30.21
N PRO A 74 31.34 10.64 -29.94
CA PRO A 74 31.60 11.93 -30.55
C PRO A 74 32.00 11.77 -32.02
N VAL A 75 31.49 12.66 -32.86
CA VAL A 75 31.91 12.85 -34.25
C VAL A 75 32.69 14.15 -34.34
N GLU A 76 33.98 14.01 -34.62
CA GLU A 76 34.90 15.13 -34.70
C GLU A 76 35.08 15.62 -36.13
N ASN A 77 35.14 16.94 -36.31
CA ASN A 77 35.53 17.58 -37.55
C ASN A 77 36.63 18.60 -37.24
N LYS A 78 37.79 18.45 -37.88
CA LYS A 78 38.99 19.30 -37.64
C LYS A 78 39.41 19.37 -36.15
N GLY A 79 39.15 18.32 -35.36
CA GLY A 79 39.54 18.23 -33.94
C GLY A 79 38.54 18.82 -32.94
N GLU A 80 37.40 19.30 -33.43
CA GLU A 80 36.26 19.77 -32.62
C GLU A 80 35.11 18.76 -32.71
N VAL A 81 34.45 18.50 -31.58
CA VAL A 81 33.26 17.65 -31.55
C VAL A 81 32.11 18.45 -32.14
N THR A 82 31.56 17.96 -33.26
CA THR A 82 30.47 18.65 -33.97
C THR A 82 29.13 17.97 -33.74
N GLN A 83 29.14 16.66 -33.52
CA GLN A 83 27.93 15.87 -33.30
C GLN A 83 28.20 14.76 -32.30
N LEU A 84 27.15 14.30 -31.62
CA LEU A 84 27.15 13.09 -30.82
C LEU A 84 26.18 12.09 -31.45
N GLU A 85 26.69 10.93 -31.81
CA GLU A 85 25.88 9.81 -32.31
C GLU A 85 25.46 8.93 -31.15
N LEU A 86 24.15 8.80 -30.95
CA LEU A 86 23.58 8.03 -29.85
C LEU A 86 23.62 6.53 -30.17
N GLU A 87 23.63 5.71 -29.12
CA GLU A 87 23.47 4.27 -29.26
C GLU A 87 22.15 3.89 -29.98
N PRO A 88 22.07 2.67 -30.56
CA PRO A 88 20.90 2.25 -31.30
C PRO A 88 19.62 2.27 -30.47
N GLY A 89 18.64 3.06 -30.91
CA GLY A 89 17.35 3.16 -30.26
C GLY A 89 16.49 4.25 -30.85
N VAL A 90 15.20 4.21 -30.52
CA VAL A 90 14.27 5.30 -30.87
C VAL A 90 13.94 6.03 -29.60
N PHE A 91 14.38 7.29 -29.52
CA PHE A 91 14.17 8.16 -28.38
C PHE A 91 13.34 9.37 -28.82
N MET A 92 12.69 9.98 -27.84
CA MET A 92 12.03 11.28 -27.96
C MET A 92 12.16 12.00 -26.61
N SER A 93 12.03 13.32 -26.58
CA SER A 93 12.03 14.04 -25.32
C SER A 93 10.72 13.78 -24.55
N MET A 94 10.75 13.94 -23.23
CA MET A 94 9.53 13.90 -22.42
C MET A 94 8.52 14.97 -22.88
N GLU A 95 8.99 16.17 -23.25
CA GLU A 95 8.15 17.24 -23.83
C GLU A 95 7.38 16.73 -25.06
N GLN A 96 8.08 16.04 -25.96
CA GLN A 96 7.45 15.49 -27.15
C GLN A 96 6.47 14.36 -26.79
N LEU A 97 6.82 13.48 -25.84
CA LEU A 97 5.93 12.41 -25.39
C LEU A 97 4.62 12.97 -24.84
N LEU A 98 4.70 13.97 -23.95
CA LEU A 98 3.52 14.60 -23.34
C LEU A 98 2.69 15.38 -24.38
N SER A 99 3.34 15.99 -25.37
CA SER A 99 2.65 16.68 -26.46
C SER A 99 1.97 15.72 -27.44
N GLU A 100 2.57 14.58 -27.77
CA GLU A 100 2.02 13.62 -28.74
C GLU A 100 1.03 12.63 -28.09
N ASN A 101 1.27 12.23 -26.85
CA ASN A 101 0.47 11.28 -26.08
C ASN A 101 0.30 11.75 -24.63
N PRO A 102 -0.53 12.78 -24.39
CA PRO A 102 -0.78 13.27 -23.03
C PRO A 102 -1.45 12.22 -22.14
N SER A 103 -2.17 11.23 -22.70
CA SER A 103 -2.78 10.16 -21.88
C SER A 103 -1.77 9.23 -21.20
N VAL A 104 -0.49 9.28 -21.58
CA VAL A 104 0.55 8.44 -20.95
C VAL A 104 0.64 8.68 -19.43
N VAL A 105 0.37 9.89 -18.95
CA VAL A 105 0.43 10.19 -17.51
C VAL A 105 -0.73 9.56 -16.72
N ALA A 106 -1.78 9.11 -17.41
CA ALA A 106 -2.88 8.35 -16.81
C ALA A 106 -2.59 6.84 -16.72
N GLU A 107 -1.50 6.37 -17.37
CA GLU A 107 -1.08 4.98 -17.22
C GLU A 107 -0.71 4.70 -15.76
N LYS A 108 -1.16 3.53 -15.29
CA LYS A 108 -0.89 3.10 -13.93
C LYS A 108 0.62 3.07 -13.69
N ASP A 109 1.06 3.70 -12.61
CA ASP A 109 2.44 3.75 -12.15
C ASP A 109 3.39 4.58 -13.04
N PHE A 110 2.95 5.24 -14.13
CA PHE A 110 3.86 6.02 -15.01
C PHE A 110 4.62 7.12 -14.25
N VAL A 111 3.90 7.94 -13.50
CA VAL A 111 4.46 9.05 -12.71
C VAL A 111 5.43 8.53 -11.64
N GLU A 112 5.07 7.43 -10.97
CA GLU A 112 5.88 6.80 -9.93
C GLU A 112 7.15 6.16 -10.51
N ASN A 113 7.02 5.43 -11.63
CA ASN A 113 8.15 4.84 -12.36
C ASN A 113 9.09 5.90 -12.92
N THR A 114 8.55 7.04 -13.37
CA THR A 114 9.36 8.17 -13.83
C THR A 114 10.17 8.74 -12.67
N LEU A 115 9.55 9.05 -11.54
CA LEU A 115 10.25 9.54 -10.36
C LEU A 115 11.30 8.53 -9.86
N GLN A 116 10.95 7.25 -9.80
CA GLN A 116 11.86 6.17 -9.41
C GLN A 116 13.08 6.11 -10.35
N ALA A 117 12.86 6.11 -11.66
CA ALA A 117 13.94 6.04 -12.64
C ALA A 117 14.88 7.25 -12.53
N LEU A 118 14.33 8.46 -12.36
CA LEU A 118 15.12 9.67 -12.12
C LEU A 118 15.93 9.57 -10.83
N VAL A 119 15.32 9.12 -9.73
CA VAL A 119 16.03 8.96 -8.45
C VAL A 119 17.14 7.91 -8.55
N ASP A 120 16.91 6.81 -9.26
CA ASP A 120 17.88 5.73 -9.43
C ASP A 120 19.11 6.18 -10.23
N ILE A 121 18.91 6.82 -11.39
CA ILE A 121 20.03 7.33 -12.20
C ILE A 121 20.77 8.45 -11.48
N THR A 122 20.06 9.35 -10.81
CA THR A 122 20.67 10.49 -10.12
C THR A 122 21.53 10.03 -8.96
N THR A 123 21.03 9.09 -8.16
CA THR A 123 21.83 8.47 -7.08
C THR A 123 23.09 7.83 -7.65
N TYR A 124 22.98 7.14 -8.79
CA TYR A 124 24.13 6.54 -9.44
C TYR A 124 25.15 7.60 -9.89
N LEU A 125 24.69 8.69 -10.53
CA LEU A 125 25.55 9.78 -10.97
C LEU A 125 26.26 10.46 -9.79
N HIS A 126 25.54 10.70 -8.68
CA HIS A 126 26.09 11.24 -7.44
C HIS A 126 27.21 10.35 -6.89
N SER A 127 27.04 9.02 -6.91
CA SER A 127 28.11 8.07 -6.53
C SER A 127 29.35 8.15 -7.43
N GLN A 128 29.20 8.66 -8.65
CA GLN A 128 30.27 8.90 -9.61
C GLN A 128 30.85 10.32 -9.57
N GLY A 129 30.38 11.15 -8.64
CA GLY A 129 30.75 12.57 -8.47
C GLY A 129 30.05 13.53 -9.45
N ILE A 130 29.11 13.03 -10.25
CA ILE A 130 28.45 13.75 -11.34
C ILE A 130 27.10 14.27 -10.85
N LYS A 131 26.81 15.55 -11.12
CA LYS A 131 25.47 16.15 -10.95
C LYS A 131 24.87 16.41 -12.32
N HIS A 132 23.59 16.11 -12.50
CA HIS A 132 22.94 16.28 -13.80
C HIS A 132 22.51 17.73 -14.04
N VAL A 133 22.20 18.47 -12.97
CA VAL A 133 21.87 19.89 -12.84
C VAL A 133 20.53 20.30 -13.48
N CYS A 134 20.16 19.71 -14.62
CA CYS A 134 19.02 20.17 -15.42
C CYS A 134 18.17 19.01 -15.96
N TYR A 135 17.21 18.58 -15.15
CA TYR A 135 16.09 17.74 -15.56
C TYR A 135 14.99 18.64 -16.16
N SER A 136 14.99 18.80 -17.48
CA SER A 136 13.89 19.47 -18.19
C SER A 136 13.14 18.47 -19.06
N PRO A 137 11.86 18.72 -19.41
CA PRO A 137 11.13 17.90 -20.37
C PRO A 137 11.85 17.74 -21.72
N LYS A 138 12.73 18.68 -22.09
CA LYS A 138 13.54 18.63 -23.31
C LYS A 138 14.78 17.75 -23.17
N SER A 139 15.43 17.76 -22.00
CA SER A 139 16.68 17.03 -21.73
C SER A 139 16.47 15.58 -21.30
N VAL A 140 15.35 15.28 -20.64
CA VAL A 140 14.99 13.92 -20.24
C VAL A 140 14.37 13.21 -21.44
N LEU A 141 15.09 12.22 -21.98
CA LEU A 141 14.59 11.41 -23.09
C LEU A 141 13.83 10.19 -22.58
N VAL A 142 12.95 9.69 -23.43
CA VAL A 142 12.20 8.44 -23.24
C VAL A 142 12.40 7.55 -24.45
N ARG A 143 12.59 6.25 -24.20
CA ARG A 143 12.64 5.25 -25.25
C ARG A 143 11.22 4.95 -25.74
N LYS A 144 11.03 5.03 -27.06
CA LYS A 144 9.76 4.70 -27.69
C LYS A 144 9.45 3.21 -27.52
N GLY A 145 8.26 2.90 -27.02
CA GLY A 145 7.77 1.53 -26.84
C GLY A 145 7.50 1.19 -25.38
N ASP A 146 8.50 1.39 -24.51
CA ASP A 146 8.39 1.08 -23.07
C ASP A 146 8.50 2.30 -22.16
N HIS A 147 8.64 3.51 -22.73
CA HIS A 147 8.74 4.78 -22.02
C HIS A 147 9.88 4.81 -20.98
N ALA A 148 10.92 3.99 -21.15
CA ALA A 148 12.05 3.98 -20.25
C ALA A 148 12.80 5.33 -20.32
N ILE A 149 13.10 5.92 -19.16
CA ILE A 149 13.86 7.16 -19.05
C ILE A 149 15.30 6.94 -19.49
N MET A 150 15.83 7.86 -20.30
CA MET A 150 17.20 7.83 -20.80
C MET A 150 17.80 9.24 -20.67
N LEU A 151 18.88 9.38 -19.89
CA LEU A 151 19.61 10.64 -19.75
C LEU A 151 20.82 10.66 -20.67
N LEU A 152 21.02 11.77 -21.37
CA LEU A 152 22.13 11.96 -22.30
C LEU A 152 23.31 12.68 -21.66
N SER A 153 23.16 13.99 -21.37
CA SER A 153 24.25 14.88 -20.97
C SER A 153 24.04 15.43 -19.56
N HIS A 154 25.12 15.69 -18.81
CA HIS A 154 25.11 16.08 -17.41
C HIS A 154 25.72 17.47 -17.21
N GLY A 155 25.01 18.35 -16.50
CA GLY A 155 25.42 19.75 -16.36
C GLY A 155 26.69 19.99 -15.55
N SER A 156 27.09 19.08 -14.66
CA SER A 156 28.28 19.28 -13.81
C SER A 156 29.59 19.50 -14.58
N TYR A 157 29.72 19.03 -15.83
CA TYR A 157 30.90 19.31 -16.66
C TYR A 157 30.98 20.77 -17.11
N TYR A 158 29.82 21.46 -17.19
CA TYR A 158 29.69 22.78 -17.78
C TYR A 158 29.60 23.91 -16.74
N LEU A 159 29.79 23.59 -15.46
CA LEU A 159 29.74 24.57 -14.35
C LEU A 159 30.83 25.65 -14.44
N ALA A 160 31.92 25.38 -15.15
CA ALA A 160 32.99 26.34 -15.39
C ALA A 160 32.65 27.39 -16.46
N MET A 161 31.51 27.27 -17.14
CA MET A 161 31.07 28.30 -18.10
C MET A 161 30.65 29.59 -17.37
N ASP A 162 31.02 30.74 -17.95
CA ASP A 162 30.84 32.05 -17.34
C ASP A 162 29.35 32.40 -17.11
N ASP A 163 28.49 32.11 -18.10
CA ASP A 163 27.07 32.43 -18.06
C ASP A 163 26.20 31.17 -18.13
N GLN A 164 25.87 30.64 -16.95
CA GLN A 164 24.99 29.47 -16.80
C GLN A 164 23.58 29.75 -17.32
N ARG A 165 23.06 30.98 -17.15
CA ARG A 165 21.70 31.34 -17.61
C ARG A 165 21.64 31.33 -19.13
N ALA A 166 22.64 31.87 -19.82
CA ALA A 166 22.72 31.82 -21.28
C ALA A 166 22.92 30.40 -21.81
N PHE A 167 23.69 29.57 -21.10
CA PHE A 167 23.92 28.18 -21.49
C PHE A 167 22.62 27.36 -21.50
N TYR A 168 21.87 27.39 -20.39
CA TYR A 168 20.61 26.66 -20.23
C TYR A 168 19.43 27.33 -20.96
N GLY A 169 19.44 28.65 -21.15
CA GLY A 169 18.39 29.37 -21.86
C GLY A 169 17.01 29.15 -21.22
N ASP A 170 16.04 28.68 -22.01
CA ASP A 170 14.69 28.40 -21.53
C ASP A 170 14.65 27.31 -20.45
N ASP A 171 15.64 26.39 -20.44
CA ASP A 171 15.72 25.32 -19.46
C ASP A 171 16.26 25.81 -18.09
N ALA A 172 16.71 27.06 -17.98
CA ALA A 172 17.22 27.62 -16.72
C ALA A 172 16.17 27.61 -15.60
N VAL A 173 14.88 27.57 -15.92
CA VAL A 173 13.79 27.46 -14.92
C VAL A 173 13.81 26.13 -14.14
N PHE A 174 14.44 25.10 -14.69
CA PHE A 174 14.63 23.79 -14.05
C PHE A 174 15.94 23.70 -13.27
N VAL A 175 16.82 24.70 -13.42
CA VAL A 175 18.12 24.72 -12.77
C VAL A 175 17.99 25.38 -11.41
N ALA A 176 18.66 24.82 -10.41
CA ALA A 176 18.61 25.33 -9.05
C ALA A 176 19.23 26.74 -8.96
N PRO A 177 18.66 27.68 -8.17
CA PRO A 177 19.13 29.07 -8.11
C PRO A 177 20.62 29.20 -7.80
N GLU A 178 21.13 28.38 -6.88
CA GLU A 178 22.54 28.38 -6.49
C GLU A 178 23.49 27.99 -7.64
N VAL A 179 23.03 27.24 -8.63
CA VAL A 179 23.84 26.93 -9.82
C VAL A 179 23.91 28.14 -10.75
N LEU A 180 22.78 28.85 -10.92
CA LEU A 180 22.70 30.03 -11.79
C LEU A 180 23.46 31.23 -11.23
N ASP A 181 23.55 31.32 -9.90
CA ASP A 181 24.18 32.42 -9.19
C ASP A 181 25.62 32.08 -8.72
N HIS A 182 26.20 30.99 -9.23
CA HIS A 182 27.57 30.53 -8.90
C HIS A 182 27.83 30.32 -7.41
N GLY A 183 26.81 29.83 -6.70
CA GLY A 183 26.86 29.46 -5.29
C GLY A 183 27.57 28.12 -5.03
N THR A 184 27.41 27.60 -3.82
CA THR A 184 27.95 26.27 -3.47
C THR A 184 27.01 25.20 -4.01
N ILE A 185 27.51 24.38 -4.93
CA ILE A 185 26.73 23.35 -5.64
C ILE A 185 26.97 21.98 -5.00
N ASP A 186 25.91 21.36 -4.50
CA ASP A 186 25.90 19.98 -4.00
C ASP A 186 24.81 19.14 -4.70
N GLU A 187 24.58 17.93 -4.21
CA GLU A 187 23.60 16.97 -4.77
C GLU A 187 22.15 17.48 -4.71
N ARG A 188 21.85 18.49 -3.90
CA ARG A 188 20.50 19.05 -3.70
C ARG A 188 20.04 19.91 -4.88
N CYS A 189 20.95 20.32 -5.77
CA CYS A 189 20.57 20.98 -7.02
C CYS A 189 19.77 20.03 -7.94
N ASP A 190 20.13 18.75 -7.96
CA ASP A 190 19.40 17.74 -8.73
C ASP A 190 18.03 17.44 -8.12
N VAL A 191 17.91 17.48 -6.78
CA VAL A 191 16.62 17.34 -6.09
C VAL A 191 15.66 18.47 -6.49
N TYR A 192 16.14 19.70 -6.55
CA TYR A 192 15.36 20.85 -7.02
C TYR A 192 14.90 20.63 -8.46
N SER A 193 15.84 20.25 -9.32
CA SER A 193 15.58 20.10 -10.76
C SER A 193 14.61 18.94 -11.06
N ILE A 194 14.74 17.79 -10.39
CA ILE A 194 13.74 16.71 -10.43
C ILE A 194 12.38 17.23 -9.92
N GLY A 195 12.36 18.03 -8.87
CA GLY A 195 11.14 18.64 -8.36
C GLY A 195 10.42 19.47 -9.43
N LYS A 196 11.14 20.36 -10.11
CA LYS A 196 10.64 21.18 -11.21
C LYS A 196 10.18 20.36 -12.41
N PHE A 197 10.94 19.34 -12.77
CA PHE A 197 10.53 18.39 -13.81
C PHE A 197 9.19 17.73 -13.46
N MET A 198 9.04 17.20 -12.25
CA MET A 198 7.80 16.54 -11.84
C MET A 198 6.62 17.52 -11.79
N GLU A 199 6.82 18.78 -11.41
CA GLU A 199 5.78 19.82 -11.50
C GLU A 199 5.19 19.91 -12.91
N THR A 200 6.01 19.80 -13.97
CA THR A 200 5.52 19.81 -15.36
C THR A 200 4.72 18.57 -15.76
N ILE A 201 5.07 17.39 -15.22
CA ILE A 201 4.27 16.17 -15.45
C ILE A 201 2.84 16.35 -14.92
N PHE A 202 2.71 17.03 -13.78
CA PHE A 202 1.43 17.34 -13.14
C PHE A 202 0.69 18.54 -13.75
N GLU A 203 1.20 19.16 -14.81
CA GLU A 203 0.40 20.08 -15.63
C GLU A 203 -0.58 19.30 -16.53
N HIS A 204 -0.29 18.02 -16.78
CA HIS A 204 -1.08 17.13 -17.63
C HIS A 204 -1.97 16.15 -16.84
N THR A 205 -1.87 16.12 -15.51
CA THR A 205 -2.66 15.23 -14.63
C THR A 205 -2.86 15.84 -13.24
N GLU A 206 -3.82 15.33 -12.49
CA GLU A 206 -4.07 15.83 -11.14
C GLU A 206 -2.93 15.49 -10.17
N MET A 207 -2.42 16.52 -9.48
CA MET A 207 -1.39 16.36 -8.47
C MET A 207 -1.99 15.90 -7.14
N THR A 208 -1.64 14.70 -6.71
CA THR A 208 -2.05 14.21 -5.39
C THR A 208 -1.32 14.97 -4.26
N MET A 209 -1.90 14.97 -3.06
CA MET A 209 -1.39 15.76 -1.94
C MET A 209 -0.01 15.30 -1.45
N GLU A 210 0.33 14.02 -1.64
CA GLU A 210 1.64 13.44 -1.33
C GLU A 210 2.74 14.11 -2.16
N TYR A 211 2.53 14.17 -3.48
CA TYR A 211 3.45 14.83 -4.41
C TYR A 211 3.48 16.33 -4.18
N LYS A 212 2.33 16.99 -4.01
CA LYS A 212 2.28 18.45 -3.81
C LYS A 212 3.15 18.92 -2.65
N LYS A 213 3.07 18.26 -1.50
CA LYS A 213 3.92 18.60 -0.34
C LYS A 213 5.37 18.20 -0.56
N ALA A 214 5.64 17.15 -1.33
CA ALA A 214 7.00 16.65 -1.55
C ALA A 214 7.75 17.57 -2.50
N LEU A 215 7.15 17.86 -3.65
CA LEU A 215 7.68 18.75 -4.68
C LEU A 215 7.87 20.17 -4.14
N LYS A 216 6.90 20.72 -3.40
CA LYS A 216 7.05 22.06 -2.77
C LYS A 216 8.31 22.16 -1.91
N ARG A 217 8.67 21.10 -1.18
CA ARG A 217 9.91 21.09 -0.38
C ARG A 217 11.14 20.93 -1.27
N ALA A 218 11.08 20.04 -2.27
CA ALA A 218 12.17 19.83 -3.21
C ALA A 218 12.54 21.10 -3.99
N THR A 219 11.54 21.92 -4.36
CA THR A 219 11.69 23.15 -5.14
C THR A 219 11.89 24.41 -4.28
N SER A 220 12.30 24.26 -3.02
CA SER A 220 12.64 25.40 -2.15
C SER A 220 13.86 26.16 -2.68
N GLU A 221 13.88 27.49 -2.55
CA GLU A 221 15.00 28.32 -3.07
C GLU A 221 16.31 28.00 -2.36
N MET A 222 16.30 27.89 -1.03
CA MET A 222 17.48 27.54 -0.23
C MET A 222 17.77 26.03 -0.30
N PRO A 223 19.01 25.59 -0.62
CA PRO A 223 19.36 24.17 -0.68
C PRO A 223 19.09 23.40 0.62
N GLU A 224 19.36 24.00 1.78
CA GLU A 224 19.19 23.38 3.10
C GLU A 224 17.74 23.03 3.45
N ASP A 225 16.75 23.68 2.84
CA ASP A 225 15.33 23.40 3.07
C ASP A 225 14.84 22.19 2.26
N ARG A 226 15.64 21.74 1.28
CA ARG A 226 15.30 20.63 0.37
C ARG A 226 15.53 19.27 1.05
N TYR A 227 15.46 18.21 0.25
CA TYR A 227 15.92 16.88 0.68
C TYR A 227 17.42 16.78 0.40
N ASP A 228 18.15 16.13 1.31
CA ASP A 228 19.60 15.95 1.14
C ASP A 228 19.93 15.07 -0.08
N THR A 229 19.10 14.05 -0.35
CA THR A 229 19.31 13.13 -1.47
C THR A 229 18.03 12.91 -2.28
N PRO A 230 18.14 12.51 -3.57
CA PRO A 230 16.99 12.12 -4.39
C PRO A 230 16.18 10.98 -3.78
N LYS A 231 16.83 10.07 -3.05
CA LYS A 231 16.15 8.96 -2.35
C LYS A 231 15.22 9.45 -1.26
N ASP A 232 15.58 10.54 -0.57
CA ASP A 232 14.75 11.06 0.52
C ASP A 232 13.51 11.79 -0.02
N LEU A 233 13.60 12.39 -1.21
CA LEU A 233 12.42 12.86 -1.95
C LEU A 233 11.45 11.70 -2.22
N LEU A 234 11.95 10.60 -2.80
CA LEU A 234 11.12 9.42 -3.09
C LEU A 234 10.49 8.83 -1.83
N LYS A 235 11.26 8.65 -0.76
CA LYS A 235 10.75 8.18 0.53
C LYS A 235 9.67 9.10 1.08
N ALA A 236 9.82 10.42 0.94
CA ALA A 236 8.82 11.37 1.41
C ALA A 236 7.49 11.26 0.67
N VAL A 237 7.51 10.93 -0.62
CA VAL A 237 6.30 10.62 -1.40
C VAL A 237 5.66 9.32 -0.89
N HIS A 238 6.44 8.23 -0.76
CA HIS A 238 5.92 6.93 -0.35
C HIS A 238 5.39 6.91 1.08
N ALA A 239 6.11 7.50 2.03
CA ALA A 239 5.69 7.57 3.43
C ALA A 239 4.34 8.29 3.58
N ARG A 240 4.12 9.34 2.81
CA ARG A 240 2.84 10.07 2.82
C ARG A 240 1.72 9.27 2.20
N ARG A 241 1.98 8.50 1.15
CA ARG A 241 0.99 7.61 0.53
C ARG A 241 0.45 6.60 1.54
N HIS A 242 1.33 6.00 2.34
CA HIS A 242 0.93 5.10 3.42
C HIS A 242 0.07 5.80 4.47
N VAL A 243 0.47 7.00 4.94
CA VAL A 243 -0.32 7.77 5.91
C VAL A 243 -1.71 8.12 5.36
N VAL A 244 -1.79 8.56 4.10
CA VAL A 244 -3.05 8.91 3.44
C VAL A 244 -3.93 7.66 3.27
N HIS A 245 -3.38 6.54 2.80
CA HIS A 245 -4.13 5.27 2.70
C HIS A 245 -4.62 4.78 4.06
N SER A 246 -3.79 4.83 5.10
CA SER A 246 -4.19 4.44 6.46
C SER A 246 -5.31 5.34 6.99
N ALA A 247 -5.26 6.65 6.72
CA ALA A 247 -6.32 7.57 7.12
C ALA A 247 -7.64 7.28 6.38
N TYR A 248 -7.61 6.99 5.07
CA TYR A 248 -8.80 6.57 4.32
C TYR A 248 -9.39 5.27 4.85
N MET A 249 -8.56 4.28 5.17
CA MET A 249 -9.02 3.01 5.75
C MET A 249 -9.65 3.20 7.13
N LEU A 250 -9.07 4.06 7.97
CA LEU A 250 -9.64 4.40 9.27
C LEU A 250 -11.02 5.08 9.10
N LEU A 251 -11.14 6.04 8.18
CA LEU A 251 -12.39 6.74 7.92
C LEU A 251 -13.47 5.78 7.40
N ALA A 252 -13.12 4.90 6.46
CA ALA A 252 -14.01 3.84 5.98
C ALA A 252 -14.44 2.89 7.12
N ALA A 253 -13.53 2.50 8.00
CA ALA A 253 -13.85 1.66 9.16
C ALA A 253 -14.78 2.37 10.16
N ILE A 254 -14.60 3.68 10.39
CA ILE A 254 -15.51 4.48 11.22
C ILE A 254 -16.91 4.51 10.60
N VAL A 255 -17.02 4.74 9.28
CA VAL A 255 -18.32 4.74 8.59
C VAL A 255 -19.00 3.38 8.71
N ILE A 256 -18.28 2.28 8.51
CA ILE A 256 -18.81 0.92 8.67
C ILE A 256 -19.25 0.68 10.12
N ALA A 257 -18.46 1.12 11.11
CA ALA A 257 -18.81 0.98 12.52
C ALA A 257 -20.06 1.78 12.90
N LEU A 258 -20.24 2.98 12.34
CA LEU A 258 -21.43 3.80 12.54
C LEU A 258 -22.67 3.13 11.95
N ILE A 259 -22.57 2.59 10.73
CA ILE A 259 -23.67 1.83 10.10
C ILE A 259 -24.02 0.58 10.94
N ALA A 260 -23.00 -0.15 11.39
CA ALA A 260 -23.21 -1.33 12.25
C ALA A 260 -23.84 -0.96 13.60
N PHE A 261 -23.47 0.19 14.17
CA PHE A 261 -24.06 0.70 15.41
C PHE A 261 -25.52 1.13 15.22
N GLU A 262 -25.84 1.79 14.11
CA GLU A 262 -27.22 2.15 13.75
C GLU A 262 -28.10 0.91 13.60
N VAL A 263 -27.62 -0.10 12.87
CA VAL A 263 -28.30 -1.41 12.74
C VAL A 263 -28.45 -2.11 14.10
N TYR A 264 -27.44 -2.03 14.97
CA TYR A 264 -27.51 -2.58 16.32
C TYR A 264 -28.59 -1.88 17.16
N LEU A 265 -28.70 -0.55 17.10
CA LEU A 265 -29.74 0.19 17.81
C LEU A 265 -31.16 -0.16 17.32
N GLU A 266 -31.36 -0.41 16.02
CA GLU A 266 -32.65 -0.88 15.50
C GLU A 266 -33.02 -2.30 15.96
N LEU A 267 -32.02 -3.17 16.13
CA LEU A 267 -32.22 -4.58 16.50
C LEU A 267 -32.34 -4.82 18.01
N VAL A 268 -31.85 -3.91 18.86
CA VAL A 268 -31.93 -4.05 20.32
C VAL A 268 -33.28 -3.55 20.82
N PRO A 269 -34.15 -4.43 21.36
CA PRO A 269 -35.43 -3.99 21.93
C PRO A 269 -35.20 -3.09 23.14
N GLU A 270 -35.99 -2.02 23.26
CA GLU A 270 -35.92 -1.13 24.43
C GLU A 270 -36.04 -1.93 25.73
N PRO A 271 -35.19 -1.67 26.74
CA PRO A 271 -35.34 -2.32 28.03
C PRO A 271 -36.70 -1.97 28.60
N LEU A 272 -37.55 -2.99 28.78
CA LEU A 272 -38.82 -2.90 29.49
C LEU A 272 -38.60 -2.12 30.79
N LYS A 273 -39.23 -0.95 30.91
CA LYS A 273 -39.25 -0.18 32.15
C LYS A 273 -40.01 -1.02 33.19
N VAL A 274 -39.28 -1.84 33.94
CA VAL A 274 -39.83 -2.49 35.12
C VAL A 274 -39.96 -1.40 36.17
N GLU A 275 -41.19 -1.02 36.47
CA GLU A 275 -41.48 -0.12 37.58
C GLU A 275 -41.17 -0.85 38.88
N TYR A 276 -39.98 -0.58 39.43
CA TYR A 276 -39.62 -1.09 40.76
C TYR A 276 -40.50 -0.39 41.79
N VAL A 277 -41.49 -1.12 42.31
CA VAL A 277 -42.24 -0.71 43.50
C VAL A 277 -41.21 -0.43 44.60
N LYS A 278 -41.14 0.83 45.05
CA LYS A 278 -40.27 1.19 46.17
C LYS A 278 -40.62 0.29 47.35
N PRO A 279 -39.64 -0.40 47.97
CA PRO A 279 -39.92 -1.19 49.16
C PRO A 279 -40.55 -0.27 50.21
N VAL A 280 -41.64 -0.75 50.80
CA VAL A 280 -42.32 -0.08 51.93
C VAL A 280 -41.25 0.26 52.96
N PRO A 281 -41.20 1.50 53.48
CA PRO A 281 -40.20 1.85 54.49
C PRO A 281 -40.35 0.88 55.66
N ARG A 282 -39.27 0.14 55.97
CA ARG A 282 -39.22 -0.74 57.14
C ARG A 282 -39.55 0.11 58.36
N GLN A 283 -40.71 -0.15 58.98
CA GLN A 283 -40.98 0.37 60.30
C GLN A 283 -39.97 -0.25 61.26
N ALA A 284 -39.35 0.59 62.07
CA ALA A 284 -38.41 0.20 63.10
C ALA A 284 -39.13 -0.63 64.17
N THR A 285 -39.19 -1.93 63.97
CA THR A 285 -39.42 -2.94 65.02
C THR A 285 -38.43 -4.10 64.87
N ASP A 286 -37.24 -3.80 64.35
CA ASP A 286 -36.09 -4.73 64.24
C ASP A 286 -35.16 -4.66 65.47
N ASP A 287 -35.69 -4.19 66.61
CA ASP A 287 -35.05 -4.38 67.91
C ASP A 287 -35.97 -5.28 68.74
N LEU A 288 -35.43 -6.36 69.27
CA LEU A 288 -36.01 -7.38 70.17
C LEU A 288 -36.34 -8.74 69.53
N ILE A 289 -35.32 -9.45 69.02
CA ILE A 289 -35.19 -10.90 69.27
C ILE A 289 -33.69 -11.21 69.48
N ASP A 290 -33.20 -10.81 70.65
CA ASP A 290 -32.10 -11.46 71.35
C ASP A 290 -32.75 -12.50 72.26
N ASP A 291 -32.75 -13.77 71.84
CA ASP A 291 -32.71 -14.91 72.76
C ASP A 291 -32.64 -16.24 71.97
N GLY A 292 -31.53 -16.96 72.18
CA GLY A 292 -31.50 -18.43 72.19
C GLY A 292 -31.75 -19.17 70.88
N PHE A 293 -30.75 -19.22 69.99
CA PHE A 293 -30.75 -20.17 68.87
C PHE A 293 -30.34 -21.57 69.36
N ASN A 294 -31.29 -22.53 69.38
CA ASN A 294 -31.02 -23.91 69.76
C ASN A 294 -30.75 -24.77 68.51
N PRO A 295 -29.64 -25.54 68.42
CA PRO A 295 -29.22 -26.22 67.19
C PRO A 295 -30.04 -27.45 66.78
N GLU A 296 -31.18 -27.71 67.44
CA GLU A 296 -32.02 -28.89 67.25
C GLU A 296 -33.30 -28.63 66.42
N ASP A 297 -33.56 -27.38 66.02
CA ASP A 297 -34.62 -27.01 65.07
C ASP A 297 -34.20 -27.11 63.59
N LEU A 298 -33.06 -27.77 63.31
CA LEU A 298 -32.73 -28.26 61.96
C LEU A 298 -33.59 -29.50 61.64
N GLY A 299 -34.90 -29.26 61.58
CA GLY A 299 -35.88 -30.13 60.97
C GLY A 299 -35.58 -30.22 59.48
N VAL A 300 -34.98 -31.35 59.11
CA VAL A 300 -34.89 -31.89 57.75
C VAL A 300 -36.19 -31.59 57.01
N VAL A 301 -36.16 -30.66 56.06
CA VAL A 301 -37.33 -30.35 55.24
C VAL A 301 -37.50 -31.52 54.26
N ASN A 302 -38.51 -32.35 54.55
CA ASN A 302 -39.02 -33.37 53.65
C ASN A 302 -39.57 -32.72 52.39
N ALA A 303 -39.40 -33.39 51.25
CA ALA A 303 -39.74 -32.93 49.90
C ALA A 303 -41.25 -32.79 49.59
N ASP A 304 -42.12 -32.61 50.59
CA ASP A 304 -43.58 -32.59 50.43
C ASP A 304 -44.21 -31.34 51.05
N SER A 305 -44.06 -30.19 50.38
CA SER A 305 -45.01 -29.07 50.44
C SER A 305 -44.64 -27.99 49.42
N LEU A 306 -44.87 -28.28 48.14
CA LEU A 306 -44.92 -27.26 47.08
C LEU A 306 -46.39 -27.05 46.68
N THR A 307 -46.82 -25.79 46.61
CA THR A 307 -48.17 -25.44 46.10
C THR A 307 -48.22 -25.64 44.58
N GLU A 308 -49.41 -25.84 43.99
CA GLU A 308 -49.56 -26.13 42.55
C GLU A 308 -48.94 -25.03 41.65
N GLU A 309 -48.98 -23.76 42.10
CA GLU A 309 -48.37 -22.62 41.40
C GLU A 309 -46.83 -22.66 41.46
N ASP A 310 -46.23 -23.05 42.60
CA ASP A 310 -44.77 -23.21 42.73
C ASP A 310 -44.24 -24.39 41.89
N MET A 311 -45.05 -25.45 41.74
CA MET A 311 -44.71 -26.61 40.89
C MET A 311 -44.74 -26.28 39.39
N GLU A 312 -45.57 -25.34 38.95
CA GLU A 312 -45.61 -24.89 37.55
C GLU A 312 -44.42 -23.97 37.22
N VAL A 313 -44.09 -23.04 38.12
CA VAL A 313 -42.91 -22.18 37.96
C VAL A 313 -41.61 -23.00 37.97
N HIS A 314 -41.50 -23.99 38.85
CA HIS A 314 -40.35 -24.90 38.84
C HIS A 314 -40.28 -25.75 37.56
N ARG A 315 -41.42 -26.20 37.03
CA ARG A 315 -41.47 -26.93 35.74
C ARG A 315 -41.05 -26.06 34.57
N GLU A 316 -41.51 -24.81 34.51
CA GLU A 316 -41.10 -23.87 33.47
C GLU A 316 -39.60 -23.54 33.53
N TYR A 317 -39.06 -23.37 34.74
CA TYR A 317 -37.64 -23.13 34.95
C TYR A 317 -36.79 -24.33 34.50
N GLN A 318 -37.21 -25.54 34.88
CA GLN A 318 -36.56 -26.79 34.45
C GLN A 318 -36.65 -26.98 32.93
N ALA A 319 -37.80 -26.68 32.30
CA ALA A 319 -37.96 -26.78 30.85
C ALA A 319 -37.04 -25.82 30.09
N LYS A 320 -36.90 -24.57 30.56
CA LYS A 320 -35.97 -23.59 29.97
C LYS A 320 -34.51 -23.98 30.16
N ALA A 321 -34.15 -24.53 31.33
CA ALA A 321 -32.81 -25.05 31.58
C ALA A 321 -32.47 -26.26 30.66
N GLU A 322 -33.43 -27.16 30.45
CA GLU A 322 -33.30 -28.29 29.52
C GLU A 322 -33.12 -27.82 28.06
N GLU A 323 -33.86 -26.78 27.64
CA GLU A 323 -33.74 -26.23 26.27
C GLU A 323 -32.37 -25.57 26.03
N ILE A 324 -31.90 -24.79 27.01
CA ILE A 324 -30.56 -24.15 26.95
C ILE A 324 -29.46 -25.22 26.92
N PHE A 325 -29.57 -26.25 27.76
CA PHE A 325 -28.63 -27.37 27.77
C PHE A 325 -28.64 -28.11 26.43
N ARG A 326 -29.82 -28.46 25.88
CA ARG A 326 -29.95 -29.16 24.60
C ARG A 326 -29.26 -28.39 23.46
N LYS A 327 -29.50 -27.07 23.36
CA LYS A 327 -28.92 -26.24 22.30
C LYS A 327 -27.40 -26.10 22.40
N ASN A 328 -26.89 -25.90 23.62
CA ASN A 328 -25.46 -25.71 23.85
C ASN A 328 -24.69 -27.03 23.70
N TYR A 329 -25.23 -28.12 24.25
CA TYR A 329 -24.63 -29.44 24.17
C TYR A 329 -24.65 -29.98 22.73
N GLU A 330 -25.70 -29.73 21.95
CA GLU A 330 -25.76 -30.10 20.53
C GLU A 330 -24.62 -29.50 19.70
N LYS A 331 -24.32 -28.21 19.92
CA LYS A 331 -23.23 -27.52 19.22
C LYS A 331 -21.85 -28.10 19.57
N GLU A 332 -21.62 -28.39 20.84
CA GLU A 332 -20.36 -28.98 21.30
C GLU A 332 -20.23 -30.45 20.89
N ALA A 333 -21.31 -31.22 20.97
CA ALA A 333 -21.35 -32.61 20.52
C ALA A 333 -21.09 -32.72 19.02
N ASP A 334 -21.65 -31.85 18.18
CA ASP A 334 -21.38 -31.84 16.74
C ASP A 334 -19.90 -31.52 16.44
N ARG A 335 -19.30 -30.56 17.16
CA ARG A 335 -17.88 -30.21 17.04
C ARG A 335 -16.98 -31.39 17.39
N ILE A 336 -17.31 -32.12 18.45
CA ILE A 336 -16.51 -33.24 18.96
C ILE A 336 -16.69 -34.48 18.08
N LEU A 337 -17.93 -34.86 17.73
CA LEU A 337 -18.23 -36.02 16.89
C LEU A 337 -17.72 -35.87 15.44
N SER A 338 -17.66 -34.64 14.91
CA SER A 338 -17.11 -34.38 13.57
C SER A 338 -15.60 -34.68 13.46
N LYS A 339 -14.87 -34.77 14.58
CA LYS A 339 -13.45 -35.18 14.59
C LYS A 339 -13.27 -36.66 14.21
N ILE A 340 -14.24 -37.52 14.56
CA ILE A 340 -14.20 -38.96 14.27
C ILE A 340 -14.96 -39.29 12.99
N TYR A 341 -16.14 -38.70 12.79
CA TYR A 341 -17.02 -39.03 11.66
C TYR A 341 -16.69 -38.22 10.41
N ASN A 342 -15.46 -38.40 9.89
CA ASN A 342 -14.99 -37.83 8.62
C ASN A 342 -14.36 -38.90 7.72
N LYS A 343 -14.17 -38.57 6.43
CA LYS A 343 -13.76 -39.52 5.37
C LYS A 343 -12.36 -40.11 5.60
N ASP A 344 -11.45 -39.32 6.16
CA ASP A 344 -10.06 -39.69 6.34
C ASP A 344 -9.89 -40.63 7.56
N TYR A 345 -10.59 -40.35 8.66
CA TYR A 345 -10.52 -41.15 9.89
C TYR A 345 -11.31 -42.46 9.83
N MET A 346 -12.44 -42.50 9.12
CA MET A 346 -13.24 -43.74 8.91
C MET A 346 -12.52 -44.79 8.04
N SER A 347 -11.43 -44.42 7.36
CA SER A 347 -10.59 -45.33 6.56
C SER A 347 -9.34 -45.84 7.29
N SER A 348 -9.13 -45.41 8.55
CA SER A 348 -7.98 -45.79 9.37
C SER A 348 -8.15 -47.19 10.01
N SER A 349 -7.06 -47.76 10.55
CA SER A 349 -7.08 -49.09 11.15
C SER A 349 -8.01 -49.16 12.37
N GLU A 350 -8.72 -50.28 12.53
CA GLU A 350 -9.72 -50.51 13.59
C GLU A 350 -9.18 -50.18 15.00
N LYS A 351 -7.91 -50.49 15.26
CA LYS A 351 -7.25 -50.20 16.53
C LYS A 351 -7.08 -48.68 16.80
N ARG A 352 -6.86 -47.88 15.76
CA ARG A 352 -6.72 -46.42 15.86
C ARG A 352 -8.08 -45.75 16.05
N PHE A 353 -9.08 -46.20 15.30
CA PHE A 353 -10.46 -45.74 15.43
C PHE A 353 -11.02 -46.01 16.85
N MET A 354 -10.78 -47.20 17.42
CA MET A 354 -11.21 -47.52 18.78
C MET A 354 -10.53 -46.64 19.85
N ALA A 355 -9.23 -46.38 19.73
CA ALA A 355 -8.49 -45.56 20.70
C ALA A 355 -8.95 -44.09 20.69
N GLU A 356 -9.18 -43.52 19.51
CA GLU A 356 -9.65 -42.13 19.37
C GLU A 356 -11.15 -42.00 19.67
N SER A 357 -11.95 -43.05 19.43
CA SER A 357 -13.34 -43.15 19.87
C SER A 357 -13.47 -43.11 21.39
N GLN A 358 -12.60 -43.84 22.11
CA GLN A 358 -12.61 -43.81 23.57
C GLN A 358 -12.26 -42.41 24.10
N ALA A 359 -11.22 -41.77 23.55
CA ALA A 359 -10.83 -40.42 23.94
C ALA A 359 -11.94 -39.38 23.70
N THR A 360 -12.72 -39.57 22.64
CA THR A 360 -13.83 -38.67 22.28
C THR A 360 -15.06 -38.89 23.15
N ILE A 361 -15.34 -40.14 23.56
CA ILE A 361 -16.38 -40.45 24.55
C ILE A 361 -16.03 -39.79 25.89
N ASP A 362 -14.76 -39.87 26.32
CA ASP A 362 -14.30 -39.23 27.55
C ASP A 362 -14.38 -37.69 27.47
N GLU A 363 -14.14 -37.08 26.30
CA GLU A 363 -14.32 -35.64 26.06
C GLU A 363 -15.80 -35.24 26.15
N LEU A 364 -16.70 -36.03 25.55
CA LEU A 364 -18.16 -35.82 25.62
C LEU A 364 -18.70 -35.94 27.05
N MET A 365 -18.26 -36.94 27.81
CA MET A 365 -18.68 -37.12 29.21
C MET A 365 -18.28 -35.93 30.10
N LYS A 366 -17.05 -35.40 29.92
CA LYS A 366 -16.58 -34.22 30.66
C LYS A 366 -17.38 -32.97 30.32
N VAL A 367 -17.71 -32.78 29.05
CA VAL A 367 -18.53 -31.64 28.60
C VAL A 367 -19.96 -31.77 29.11
N GLN A 368 -20.54 -32.97 29.09
CA GLN A 368 -21.86 -33.26 29.61
C GLN A 368 -21.96 -32.97 31.12
N GLN A 369 -20.98 -33.43 31.91
CA GLN A 369 -20.96 -33.18 33.35
C GLN A 369 -20.87 -31.69 33.66
N LYS A 370 -19.95 -30.97 33.01
CA LYS A 370 -19.75 -29.54 33.22
C LYS A 370 -20.98 -28.71 32.81
N MET A 371 -21.55 -28.98 31.65
CA MET A 371 -22.73 -28.25 31.16
C MET A 371 -24.00 -28.62 31.95
N GLY A 372 -24.08 -29.83 32.48
CA GLY A 372 -25.18 -30.26 33.34
C GLY A 372 -25.17 -29.53 34.69
N GLU A 373 -23.99 -29.37 35.29
CA GLU A 373 -23.78 -28.58 36.52
C GLU A 373 -24.10 -27.10 36.30
N GLU A 374 -23.66 -26.51 35.18
CA GLU A 374 -23.93 -25.10 34.84
C GLU A 374 -25.43 -24.83 34.56
N ALA A 375 -26.16 -25.82 34.05
CA ALA A 375 -27.60 -25.71 33.77
C ALA A 375 -28.49 -26.07 34.98
N GLY A 376 -27.90 -26.51 36.11
CA GLY A 376 -28.66 -26.95 37.29
C GLY A 376 -29.49 -28.22 37.07
N LEU A 377 -29.09 -29.07 36.10
CA LEU A 377 -29.77 -30.31 35.78
C LEU A 377 -29.25 -31.47 36.65
N THR A 378 -30.12 -32.43 36.97
CA THR A 378 -29.68 -33.66 37.63
C THR A 378 -28.79 -34.49 36.69
N LEU A 379 -27.83 -35.22 37.26
CA LEU A 379 -26.88 -36.02 36.48
C LEU A 379 -27.59 -37.03 35.55
N GLU A 380 -28.64 -37.68 36.03
CA GLU A 380 -29.44 -38.63 35.25
C GLU A 380 -30.15 -37.97 34.07
N ARG A 381 -30.69 -36.75 34.27
CA ARG A 381 -31.43 -36.03 33.23
C ARG A 381 -30.50 -35.48 32.15
N SER A 382 -29.35 -34.94 32.53
CA SER A 382 -28.34 -34.47 31.58
C SER A 382 -27.71 -35.61 30.77
N GLN A 383 -27.52 -36.80 31.36
CA GLN A 383 -27.05 -38.00 30.66
C GLN A 383 -28.07 -38.48 29.61
N LEU A 384 -29.36 -38.51 29.95
CA LEU A 384 -30.42 -38.94 29.03
C LEU A 384 -30.51 -38.01 27.80
N ILE A 385 -30.52 -36.69 28.04
CA ILE A 385 -30.57 -35.69 26.96
C ILE A 385 -29.30 -35.76 26.10
N ALA A 386 -28.13 -35.93 26.73
CA ALA A 386 -26.87 -36.07 26.01
C ALA A 386 -26.81 -37.32 25.13
N SER A 387 -27.31 -38.46 25.62
CA SER A 387 -27.38 -39.71 24.84
C SER A 387 -28.26 -39.55 23.62
N GLU A 388 -29.44 -38.93 23.76
CA GLU A 388 -30.37 -38.69 22.64
C GLU A 388 -29.74 -37.80 21.56
N ILE A 389 -29.02 -36.75 21.97
CA ILE A 389 -28.32 -35.83 21.07
C ILE A 389 -27.18 -36.53 20.35
N ILE A 390 -26.36 -37.31 21.08
CA ILE A 390 -25.24 -38.07 20.49
C ILE A 390 -25.76 -39.08 19.47
N ASP A 391 -26.82 -39.82 19.78
CA ASP A 391 -27.39 -40.80 18.86
C ASP A 391 -27.95 -40.15 17.59
N ARG A 392 -28.65 -39.02 17.73
CA ARG A 392 -29.18 -38.25 16.59
C ARG A 392 -28.06 -37.76 15.68
N ILE A 393 -27.05 -37.06 16.23
CA ILE A 393 -25.92 -36.50 15.46
C ILE A 393 -25.12 -37.64 14.81
N THR A 394 -24.87 -38.72 15.54
CA THR A 394 -24.14 -39.89 15.02
C THR A 394 -24.85 -40.52 13.82
N ASN A 395 -26.17 -40.67 13.89
CA ASN A 395 -26.97 -41.21 12.80
C ASN A 395 -26.99 -40.28 11.58
N GLU A 396 -27.12 -38.97 11.78
CA GLU A 396 -27.06 -37.97 10.72
C GLU A 396 -25.70 -37.99 9.99
N LYS A 397 -24.60 -38.02 10.73
CA LYS A 397 -23.24 -38.07 10.15
C LYS A 397 -23.01 -39.38 9.39
N LYS A 398 -23.46 -40.52 9.92
CA LYS A 398 -23.41 -41.82 9.22
C LYS A 398 -24.20 -41.81 7.91
N GLN A 399 -25.36 -41.14 7.87
CA GLN A 399 -26.16 -41.01 6.65
C GLN A 399 -25.51 -40.06 5.62
N GLN A 400 -24.92 -38.95 6.07
CA GLN A 400 -24.19 -38.02 5.20
C GLN A 400 -22.97 -38.66 4.54
N LEU A 401 -22.27 -39.55 5.25
CA LEU A 401 -21.14 -40.31 4.73
C LEU A 401 -21.54 -41.43 3.74
N LYS A 402 -22.80 -41.89 3.73
CA LYS A 402 -23.32 -42.88 2.77
C LYS A 402 -23.86 -42.26 1.47
N LYS A 403 -24.16 -40.95 1.47
CA LYS A 403 -24.74 -40.21 0.33
C LYS A 403 -23.68 -39.53 -0.57
N LYS A 404 -22.42 -39.53 -0.17
CA LYS A 404 -21.25 -39.08 -0.94
C LYS A 404 -20.34 -40.27 -1.21
#